data_AF-A0A7C3BB60-F1
#
_entry.id   AF-A0A7C3BB60-F1
#
_cell.length_a   1.000
_cell.length_b   1.000
_cell.length_c   1.000
_cell.angle_alpha   90.00
_cell.angle_beta   90.00
_cell.angle_gamma   90.00
#
_symmetry.space_group_name_H-M   'P 1'
#
loop_
_entity.id
_entity.type
_entity.pdbx_description
1 polymer ?
#
loop_
_entity_poly.entity_id
_entity_poly.type
_entity_poly.pdbx_seq_one_letter_code
_entity_poly.pdbx_strand_id
1 'polypeptide(L)'
;MRRSARWVVSLGKRFEQEFPDRKKHRVFWKGNQRNRREFTLTEFMYDISVCEIGFVRSAAQGKQLGFIRKAIWQIESEFAKDSREALIDFSKLVAGSGQNKLFIAPVVHDEAAFLRVLREPAVHCSGNVYLAMVPKPKEWPSSADRIGLWRLEEGEWRLNR
;
A
#
# COMPACT_ATOMS: atom_id res chain seq x y z
N MET A 1 14.68 -6.24 13.18
CA MET A 1 13.69 -5.94 12.11
C MET A 1 14.26 -6.36 10.75
N ARG A 2 13.55 -7.19 9.98
CA ARG A 2 13.96 -7.64 8.63
C ARG A 2 14.16 -6.42 7.69
N ARG A 3 15.02 -6.53 6.68
CA ARG A 3 15.33 -5.41 5.75
C ARG A 3 14.10 -4.93 4.95
N SER A 4 13.21 -5.85 4.55
CA SER A 4 11.95 -5.52 3.86
C SER A 4 11.05 -4.63 4.71
N ALA A 5 10.81 -5.00 5.97
CA ALA A 5 10.02 -4.19 6.90
C ALA A 5 10.59 -2.77 7.09
N ARG A 6 11.92 -2.62 7.14
CA ARG A 6 12.57 -1.29 7.20
C ARG A 6 12.33 -0.47 5.94
N TRP A 7 12.31 -1.10 4.78
CA TRP A 7 12.03 -0.41 3.52
C TRP A 7 10.57 0.04 3.44
N VAL A 8 9.61 -0.80 3.84
CA VAL A 8 8.19 -0.41 3.92
C VAL A 8 7.99 0.78 4.85
N VAL A 9 8.69 0.80 5.99
CA VAL A 9 8.70 1.97 6.90
C VAL A 9 9.24 3.22 6.20
N SER A 10 10.34 3.11 5.45
CA SER A 10 10.88 4.25 4.70
C SER A 10 9.90 4.75 3.62
N LEU A 11 9.21 3.84 2.94
CA LEU A 11 8.16 4.18 1.98
C LEU A 11 6.99 4.90 2.67
N GLY A 12 6.52 4.41 3.81
CA GLY A 12 5.47 5.05 4.60
C GLY A 12 5.85 6.48 5.04
N LYS A 13 7.10 6.69 5.45
CA LYS A 13 7.63 8.03 5.75
C LYS A 13 7.66 8.94 4.51
N ARG A 14 7.96 8.38 3.33
CA ARG A 14 7.91 9.17 2.08
C ARG A 14 6.48 9.61 1.77
N PHE A 15 5.49 8.74 1.93
CA PHE A 15 4.09 9.13 1.81
C PHE A 15 3.69 10.24 2.80
N GLU A 16 4.21 10.25 4.04
CA GLU A 16 3.97 11.37 4.97
C GLU A 16 4.53 12.71 4.45
N GLN A 17 5.61 12.69 3.66
CA GLN A 17 6.19 13.89 3.06
C GLN A 17 5.36 14.37 1.86
N GLU A 18 4.88 13.44 1.03
CA GLU A 18 4.03 13.74 -0.14
C GLU A 18 2.61 14.19 0.26
N PHE A 19 2.13 13.80 1.46
CA PHE A 19 0.84 14.21 2.01
C PHE A 19 1.02 15.04 3.32
N PRO A 20 1.61 16.26 3.24
CA PRO A 20 2.00 17.02 4.42
C PRO A 20 0.83 17.68 5.14
N ASP A 21 -0.30 17.92 4.46
CA ASP A 21 -1.48 18.56 5.05
C ASP A 21 -2.20 17.62 6.02
N ARG A 22 -1.82 17.71 7.29
CA ARG A 22 -2.38 16.94 8.40
C ARG A 22 -3.78 17.40 8.82
N LYS A 23 -4.37 18.43 8.23
CA LYS A 23 -5.79 18.70 8.47
C LYS A 23 -6.68 17.93 7.50
N LYS A 24 -6.10 17.45 6.40
CA LYS A 24 -6.81 16.72 5.34
C LYS A 24 -6.41 15.26 5.23
N HIS A 25 -5.15 14.92 5.46
CA HIS A 25 -4.62 13.59 5.20
C HIS A 25 -3.97 12.94 6.42
N ARG A 26 -4.06 11.62 6.49
CA ARG A 26 -3.29 10.76 7.42
C ARG A 26 -2.66 9.62 6.65
N VAL A 27 -1.41 9.30 7.01
CA VAL A 27 -0.69 8.14 6.49
C VAL A 27 -0.47 7.15 7.63
N PHE A 28 -1.12 6.00 7.55
CA PHE A 28 -1.00 4.88 8.48
C PHE A 28 0.06 3.91 7.97
N TRP A 29 1.00 3.52 8.82
CA TRP A 29 2.04 2.54 8.52
C TRP A 29 2.65 2.02 9.82
N LYS A 30 3.17 0.79 9.78
CA LYS A 30 3.70 0.10 10.97
C LYS A 30 4.85 0.85 11.65
N GLY A 31 4.59 1.37 12.86
CA GLY A 31 5.55 2.15 13.63
C GLY A 31 5.28 3.66 13.65
N ASN A 32 4.24 4.13 12.94
CA ASN A 32 3.77 5.50 13.09
C ASN A 32 2.97 5.68 14.39
N GLN A 33 3.67 6.01 15.48
CA GLN A 33 3.00 6.23 16.78
C GLN A 33 2.15 7.51 16.83
N ARG A 34 2.26 8.41 15.85
CA ARG A 34 1.55 9.69 15.86
C ARG A 34 0.05 9.50 15.64
N ASN A 35 -0.34 8.55 14.78
CA ASN A 35 -1.75 8.25 14.52
C ASN A 35 -2.44 7.60 15.71
N ARG A 36 -1.70 6.89 16.56
CA ARG A 36 -2.23 6.21 17.75
C ARG A 36 -2.91 7.17 18.72
N ARG A 37 -2.46 8.43 18.79
CA ARG A 37 -3.05 9.42 19.69
C ARG A 37 -4.42 9.91 19.23
N GLU A 38 -4.66 9.94 17.92
CA GLU A 38 -5.89 10.50 17.34
C GLU A 38 -6.91 9.43 16.95
N PHE A 39 -6.44 8.28 16.47
CA PHE A 39 -7.28 7.22 15.91
C PHE A 39 -7.15 5.89 16.66
N THR A 40 -6.39 5.85 17.76
CA THR A 40 -6.01 4.63 18.52
C THR A 40 -5.36 3.51 17.70
N LEU A 41 -5.04 3.78 16.43
CA LEU A 41 -4.47 2.84 15.47
C LEU A 41 -3.11 3.34 14.98
N THR A 42 -2.15 2.43 14.85
CA THR A 42 -0.83 2.69 14.23
C THR A 42 -0.80 2.23 12.77
N GLU A 43 -1.49 1.13 12.48
CA GLU A 43 -1.64 0.51 11.16
C GLU A 43 -3.11 0.13 10.95
N PHE A 44 -3.51 0.00 9.69
CA PHE A 44 -4.83 -0.49 9.30
C PHE A 44 -4.72 -1.98 8.92
N MET A 45 -5.56 -2.47 8.01
CA MET A 45 -5.43 -3.80 7.41
C MET A 45 -4.25 -3.92 6.43
N TYR A 46 -3.68 -2.79 5.99
CA TYR A 46 -2.62 -2.72 4.98
C TYR A 46 -1.31 -2.24 5.58
N ASP A 47 -0.18 -2.61 4.96
CA ASP A 47 1.15 -2.14 5.32
C ASP A 47 1.24 -0.60 5.36
N ILE A 48 0.65 0.07 4.35
CA ILE A 48 0.53 1.52 4.29
C ILE A 48 -0.87 1.91 3.81
N SER A 49 -1.48 2.90 4.43
CA SER A 49 -2.73 3.52 3.95
C SER A 49 -2.63 5.04 4.01
N VAL A 50 -2.96 5.71 2.91
CA VAL A 50 -3.15 7.17 2.87
C VAL A 50 -4.64 7.44 2.84
N CYS A 51 -5.13 8.21 3.81
CA CYS A 51 -6.56 8.48 3.97
C CYS A 51 -6.83 9.99 3.99
N GLU A 52 -7.94 10.41 3.38
CA GLU A 52 -8.55 11.69 3.71
C GLU A 52 -9.28 11.54 5.05
N ILE A 53 -9.14 12.54 5.92
CA ILE A 53 -9.79 12.59 7.22
C ILE A 53 -10.81 13.71 7.32
N GLY A 54 -11.78 13.51 8.20
CA GLY A 54 -12.73 14.51 8.64
C GLY A 54 -12.79 14.57 10.16
N PHE A 55 -13.57 15.53 10.67
CA PHE A 55 -13.80 15.70 12.10
C PHE A 55 -15.29 15.87 12.37
N VAL A 56 -15.77 15.25 13.44
CA VAL A 56 -17.11 15.47 14.00
C VAL A 56 -17.00 15.89 15.46
N ARG A 57 -18.02 16.55 16.01
CA ARG A 57 -18.04 16.87 17.45
C ARG A 57 -18.52 15.66 18.24
N SER A 58 -17.86 15.37 19.36
CA SER A 58 -18.30 14.34 20.29
C SER A 58 -19.59 14.76 20.98
N ALA A 59 -20.52 13.81 21.14
CA ALA A 59 -21.82 14.06 21.76
C ALA A 59 -21.69 14.49 23.23
N ALA A 60 -20.71 13.95 23.96
CA ALA A 60 -20.61 14.12 25.41
C ALA A 60 -19.73 15.30 25.88
N GLN A 61 -18.77 15.77 25.07
CA GLN A 61 -17.75 16.74 25.53
C GLN A 61 -17.38 17.81 24.48
N GLY A 62 -18.04 17.85 23.32
CA GLY A 62 -17.76 18.84 22.26
C GLY A 62 -16.37 18.74 21.62
N LYS A 63 -15.53 17.79 22.04
CA LYS A 63 -14.21 17.52 21.46
C LYS A 63 -14.34 17.03 20.02
N GLN A 64 -13.39 17.41 19.16
CA GLN A 64 -13.35 16.88 17.80
C GLN A 64 -12.86 15.43 17.79
N LEU A 65 -13.62 14.56 17.14
CA LEU A 65 -13.28 13.17 16.86
C LEU A 65 -12.90 13.06 15.38
N GLY A 66 -11.67 12.61 15.11
CA GLY A 66 -11.21 12.33 13.76
C GLY A 66 -11.87 11.07 13.21
N PHE A 67 -12.24 11.08 11.94
CA PHE A 67 -12.69 9.89 11.22
C PHE A 67 -12.08 9.84 9.83
N ILE A 68 -12.01 8.64 9.24
CA ILE A 68 -11.54 8.46 7.86
C ILE A 68 -12.73 8.70 6.92
N ARG A 69 -12.59 9.65 6.01
CA ARG A 69 -13.58 9.93 4.96
C ARG A 69 -13.46 8.95 3.81
N LYS A 70 -12.24 8.73 3.33
CA LYS A 70 -11.93 7.80 2.23
C LYS A 70 -10.46 7.40 2.24
N ALA A 71 -10.17 6.23 1.70
CA ALA A 71 -8.81 5.79 1.40
C ALA A 71 -8.39 6.33 0.01
N ILE A 72 -7.25 7.01 -0.05
CA ILE A 72 -6.62 7.52 -1.28
C ILE A 72 -5.66 6.46 -1.82
N TRP A 73 -4.81 5.91 -0.95
CA TRP A 73 -3.89 4.83 -1.26
C TRP A 73 -4.04 3.68 -0.26
N GLN A 74 -4.03 2.46 -0.76
CA GLN A 74 -3.87 1.23 0.02
C GLN A 74 -2.72 0.44 -0.58
N ILE A 75 -1.75 0.08 0.26
CA ILE A 75 -0.50 -0.50 -0.20
C ILE A 75 -0.21 -1.72 0.64
N GLU A 76 0.04 -2.84 -0.04
CA GLU A 76 0.43 -4.10 0.56
C GLU A 76 1.74 -4.57 -0.04
N SER A 77 2.61 -5.17 0.77
CA SER A 77 3.86 -5.75 0.31
C SER A 77 4.02 -7.20 0.73
N GLU A 78 4.42 -8.05 -0.21
CA GLU A 78 4.85 -9.42 0.07
C GLU A 78 6.18 -9.65 -0.67
N PHE A 79 7.24 -9.99 0.06
CA PHE A 79 8.60 -10.18 -0.47
C PHE A 79 8.98 -11.66 -0.65
N ALA A 80 8.03 -12.58 -0.44
CA ALA A 80 8.11 -13.98 -0.79
C ALA A 80 8.05 -14.19 -2.30
N LYS A 81 8.69 -15.26 -2.78
CA LYS A 81 8.64 -15.64 -4.21
C LYS A 81 7.41 -16.51 -4.53
N ASP A 82 6.67 -16.91 -3.51
CA ASP A 82 5.54 -17.81 -3.67
C ASP A 82 4.31 -17.03 -4.16
N SER A 83 3.82 -17.40 -5.34
CA SER A 83 2.64 -16.76 -5.95
C SER A 83 1.36 -16.96 -5.14
N ARG A 84 1.26 -18.02 -4.33
CA ARG A 84 0.13 -18.27 -3.42
C ARG A 84 0.11 -17.28 -2.27
N GLU A 85 1.26 -17.05 -1.64
CA GLU A 85 1.39 -16.05 -0.57
C GLU A 85 1.08 -14.66 -1.13
N ALA A 86 1.67 -14.32 -2.28
CA ALA A 86 1.39 -13.06 -2.96
C ALA A 86 -0.10 -12.87 -3.29
N LEU A 87 -0.78 -13.92 -3.76
CA LEU A 87 -2.22 -13.87 -4.07
C LEU A 87 -3.08 -13.62 -2.83
N ILE A 88 -2.74 -14.25 -1.69
CA ILE A 88 -3.46 -14.06 -0.42
C ILE A 88 -3.33 -12.60 0.04
N ASP A 89 -2.13 -12.04 0.03
CA ASP A 89 -1.91 -10.65 0.43
C ASP A 89 -2.51 -9.66 -0.57
N PHE A 90 -2.40 -9.94 -1.86
CA PHE A 90 -3.05 -9.14 -2.90
C PHE A 90 -4.57 -9.09 -2.71
N SER A 91 -5.20 -10.18 -2.28
CA SER A 91 -6.65 -10.25 -2.08
C SER A 91 -7.17 -9.23 -1.03
N LYS A 92 -6.31 -8.76 -0.13
CA LYS A 92 -6.64 -7.65 0.78
C LYS A 92 -6.96 -6.37 0.02
N LEU A 93 -6.26 -6.12 -1.09
CA LEU A 93 -6.48 -4.95 -1.95
C LEU A 93 -7.81 -5.07 -2.69
N VAL A 94 -8.24 -6.27 -3.08
CA VAL A 94 -9.57 -6.50 -3.68
C VAL A 94 -10.68 -6.04 -2.75
N ALA A 95 -10.59 -6.37 -1.46
CA ALA A 95 -11.55 -5.94 -0.44
C ALA A 95 -11.46 -4.44 -0.09
N GLY A 96 -10.45 -3.74 -0.59
CA GLY A 96 -10.17 -2.34 -0.26
C GLY A 96 -10.96 -1.33 -1.07
N SER A 97 -11.37 -0.24 -0.42
CA SER A 97 -12.08 0.90 -1.04
C SER A 97 -11.16 2.03 -1.52
N GLY A 98 -9.83 1.83 -1.47
CA GLY A 98 -8.84 2.84 -1.85
C GLY A 98 -8.94 3.25 -3.31
N GLN A 99 -8.87 4.55 -3.60
CA GLN A 99 -8.88 5.06 -4.99
C GLN A 99 -7.70 4.52 -5.81
N ASN A 100 -6.56 4.35 -5.16
CA ASN A 100 -5.36 3.74 -5.73
C ASN A 100 -4.90 2.60 -4.84
N LYS A 101 -4.48 1.50 -5.46
CA LYS A 101 -4.02 0.28 -4.81
C LYS A 101 -2.65 -0.08 -5.36
N LEU A 102 -1.70 -0.36 -4.50
CA LEU A 102 -0.36 -0.78 -4.90
C LEU A 102 0.02 -2.08 -4.21
N PHE A 103 0.32 -3.10 -5.01
CA PHE A 103 0.94 -4.32 -4.51
C PHE A 103 2.45 -4.29 -4.78
N ILE A 104 3.26 -4.57 -3.78
CA ILE A 104 4.73 -4.58 -3.90
C ILE A 104 5.22 -6.02 -3.74
N ALA A 105 5.83 -6.55 -4.79
CA ALA A 105 6.35 -7.91 -4.89
C ALA A 105 7.88 -7.91 -5.09
N PRO A 106 8.60 -9.02 -4.82
CA PRO A 106 10.00 -9.10 -5.21
C PRO A 106 10.10 -9.29 -6.74
N VAL A 107 11.24 -8.95 -7.33
CA VAL A 107 11.59 -9.45 -8.67
C VAL A 107 11.64 -10.99 -8.63
N VAL A 108 10.90 -11.60 -9.55
CA VAL A 108 10.79 -13.05 -9.73
C VAL A 108 11.44 -13.48 -11.06
N HIS A 109 11.66 -14.78 -11.24
CA HIS A 109 12.29 -15.30 -12.45
C HIS A 109 11.37 -15.22 -13.66
N ASP A 110 10.10 -15.60 -13.49
CA ASP A 110 9.07 -15.56 -14.53
C ASP A 110 8.02 -14.49 -14.17
N GLU A 111 8.31 -13.26 -14.58
CA GLU A 111 7.44 -12.10 -14.35
C GLU A 111 6.07 -12.28 -15.00
N ALA A 112 6.02 -12.79 -16.23
CA ALA A 112 4.78 -12.96 -16.97
C ALA A 112 3.84 -13.97 -16.29
N ALA A 113 4.37 -15.10 -15.80
CA ALA A 113 3.57 -16.05 -15.03
C ALA A 113 3.05 -15.45 -13.72
N PHE A 114 3.88 -14.68 -13.02
CA PHE A 114 3.48 -14.03 -11.77
C PHE A 114 2.38 -12.97 -11.98
N LEU A 115 2.54 -12.11 -12.98
CA LEU A 115 1.53 -11.13 -13.38
C LEU A 115 0.20 -11.81 -13.76
N ARG A 116 0.26 -12.94 -14.47
CA ARG A 116 -0.93 -13.72 -14.84
C ARG A 116 -1.69 -14.26 -13.62
N VAL A 117 -1.00 -14.71 -12.57
CA VAL A 117 -1.65 -15.16 -11.33
C VAL A 117 -2.40 -14.01 -10.65
N LEU A 118 -1.81 -12.81 -10.62
CA LEU A 118 -2.40 -11.65 -9.96
C LEU A 118 -3.41 -10.89 -10.84
N ARG A 119 -3.51 -11.22 -12.13
CA ARG A 119 -4.43 -10.56 -13.06
C ARG A 119 -5.90 -10.77 -12.64
N GLU A 120 -6.28 -12.02 -12.38
CA GLU A 120 -7.67 -12.36 -12.06
C GLU A 120 -8.22 -11.62 -10.82
N PRO A 121 -7.54 -11.63 -9.65
CA PRO A 121 -8.04 -10.83 -8.53
C PRO A 121 -7.98 -9.32 -8.83
N ALA A 122 -7.02 -8.84 -9.64
CA ALA A 122 -6.86 -7.43 -9.92
C ALA A 122 -8.04 -6.82 -10.68
N VAL A 123 -8.69 -7.57 -11.58
CA VAL A 123 -9.87 -7.05 -12.31
C VAL A 123 -11.09 -6.83 -11.42
N HIS A 124 -11.09 -7.41 -10.22
CA HIS A 124 -12.14 -7.21 -9.22
C HIS A 124 -11.86 -6.06 -8.25
N CYS A 125 -10.68 -5.45 -8.31
CA CYS A 125 -10.38 -4.25 -7.54
C CYS A 125 -11.18 -3.05 -8.04
N SER A 126 -11.60 -2.19 -7.12
CA SER A 126 -12.06 -0.84 -7.45
C SER A 126 -10.89 0.12 -7.66
N GLY A 127 -11.10 1.18 -8.45
CA GLY A 127 -10.11 2.25 -8.63
C GLY A 127 -8.88 1.83 -9.46
N ASN A 128 -7.78 2.56 -9.29
CA ASN A 128 -6.54 2.25 -9.99
C ASN A 128 -5.75 1.16 -9.26
N VAL A 129 -5.26 0.18 -10.01
CA VAL A 129 -4.46 -0.93 -9.46
C VAL A 129 -3.07 -0.90 -10.07
N TYR A 130 -2.08 -0.93 -9.20
CA TYR A 130 -0.67 -0.93 -9.54
C TYR A 130 0.03 -2.13 -8.92
N LEU A 131 1.06 -2.60 -9.59
CA LEU A 131 1.97 -3.61 -9.09
C LEU A 131 3.39 -3.10 -9.26
N ALA A 132 4.21 -3.15 -8.22
CA ALA A 132 5.63 -2.85 -8.30
C ALA A 132 6.44 -4.12 -7.99
N MET A 133 7.34 -4.52 -8.87
CA MET A 133 8.35 -5.54 -8.56
C MET A 133 9.65 -4.85 -8.20
N VAL A 134 10.11 -5.06 -6.98
CA VAL A 134 11.34 -4.48 -6.46
C VAL A 134 12.37 -5.59 -6.18
N PRO A 135 13.67 -5.38 -6.44
CA PRO A 135 14.66 -6.39 -6.10
C PRO A 135 14.65 -6.67 -4.60
N LYS A 136 15.09 -7.86 -4.17
CA LYS A 136 15.09 -8.15 -2.74
C LYS A 136 16.07 -7.20 -2.03
N PRO A 137 15.79 -6.75 -0.79
CA PRO A 137 16.69 -5.85 -0.06
C PRO A 137 18.11 -6.39 0.23
N LYS A 138 18.37 -7.68 -0.03
CA LYS A 138 19.72 -8.28 0.03
C LYS A 138 20.53 -8.04 -1.25
N GLU A 139 19.86 -7.73 -2.36
CA GLU A 139 20.42 -7.49 -3.70
C GLU A 139 20.59 -5.98 -3.99
N TRP A 140 20.25 -5.11 -3.03
CA TRP A 140 20.50 -3.68 -3.14
C TRP A 140 21.93 -3.34 -2.67
N PRO A 141 22.66 -2.44 -3.36
CA PRO A 141 22.20 -1.54 -4.43
C PRO A 141 22.42 -2.05 -5.86
N SER A 142 23.04 -3.21 -6.07
CA SER A 142 23.49 -3.69 -7.41
C SER A 142 22.37 -3.98 -8.42
N SER A 143 21.11 -3.83 -8.02
CA SER A 143 19.92 -4.13 -8.83
C SER A 143 18.85 -3.04 -8.76
N ALA A 144 19.14 -1.86 -8.20
CA ALA A 144 18.15 -0.80 -7.98
C ALA A 144 17.43 -0.34 -9.25
N ASP A 145 18.07 -0.46 -10.42
CA ASP A 145 17.51 -0.08 -11.73
C ASP A 145 16.49 -1.09 -12.29
N ARG A 146 16.20 -2.18 -11.56
CA ARG A 146 15.28 -3.25 -11.98
C ARG A 146 13.88 -3.14 -11.36
N ILE A 147 13.47 -1.94 -10.97
CA ILE A 147 12.10 -1.72 -10.49
C ILE A 147 11.18 -1.66 -11.70
N GLY A 148 10.28 -2.63 -11.81
CA GLY A 148 9.17 -2.57 -12.75
C GLY A 148 7.92 -2.05 -12.03
N LEU A 149 7.18 -1.17 -12.70
CA LEU A 149 5.87 -0.70 -12.25
C LEU A 149 4.85 -1.04 -13.34
N TRP A 150 3.78 -1.71 -12.96
CA TRP A 150 2.66 -2.02 -13.85
C TRP A 150 1.40 -1.34 -13.33
N ARG A 151 0.52 -1.00 -14.26
CA ARG A 151 -0.85 -0.59 -13.99
C ARG A 151 -1.80 -1.56 -14.69
N LEU A 152 -2.89 -1.91 -14.02
CA LEU A 152 -3.95 -2.67 -14.65
C LEU A 152 -4.78 -1.74 -15.54
N GLU A 153 -4.85 -2.04 -16.83
CA GLU A 153 -5.62 -1.30 -17.83
C GLU A 153 -6.36 -2.30 -18.73
N GLU A 154 -7.67 -2.10 -18.90
CA GLU A 154 -8.52 -2.99 -19.73
C GLU A 154 -8.39 -4.48 -19.36
N GLY A 155 -8.17 -4.76 -18.08
CA GLY A 155 -8.01 -6.11 -17.56
C GLY A 155 -6.64 -6.75 -17.82
N GLU A 156 -5.64 -5.98 -18.26
CA GLU A 156 -4.28 -6.45 -18.51
C GLU A 156 -3.25 -5.61 -17.76
N TRP A 157 -2.14 -6.21 -17.37
CA TRP A 157 -1.01 -5.47 -16.79
C TRP A 157 -0.23 -4.76 -17.89
N ARG A 158 -0.17 -3.43 -17.81
CA ARG A 158 0.64 -2.59 -18.69
C ARG A 158 1.82 -2.03 -17.93
N LEU A 159 3.01 -2.19 -18.49
CA LEU A 159 4.21 -1.60 -17.91
C LEU A 159 4.07 -0.07 -17.94
N ASN A 160 4.11 0.52 -16.77
CA ASN A 160 4.02 1.95 -16.53
C ASN A 160 5.45 2.48 -16.34
N ARG A 161 5.99 3.09 -17.39
CA ARG A 161 7.36 3.64 -17.40
C ARG A 161 7.41 5.00 -16.71
#